data_AF-A0A933D154-F1
#
_entry.id   AF-A0A933D154-F1
#
_cell.length_a   1.000
_cell.length_b   1.000
_cell.length_c   1.000
_cell.angle_alpha   90.00
_cell.angle_beta   90.00
_cell.angle_gamma   90.00
#
_symmetry.space_group_name_H-M   'P 1'
#
loop_
_entity.id
_entity.type
_entity.pdbx_description
1 polymer ?
#
loop_
_entity_poly.entity_id
_entity_poly.type
_entity_poly.pdbx_seq_one_letter_code
_entity_poly.pdbx_strand_id
1 'polypeptide(L)'
;MRSRIVDYLNQLTGTSIFHWVVPDPSLLYPVVVIICAFVYVKRCTASGLDRRRAIYSAVAASVGAAIGSRLFFAAQHAESYILRPLDLLAPGGTISWGAYLGVVLGLLTYTRIRNESSFRYLDVLGSCLALGPFLGRWICFLNGDDYGKITDVPWGIQYPAGSIPFAAHVNDGLVGYNSAYSATVHPNQLYLSLNGLVLYILMIRVWKKYRFHEGVTFGFYCLLYGISRFMLEFFRDEPSSALIPQLNSSQLFSLAAAGAGALFLIHHYRTRSYVAITGEGTNTMRGETP
;
A
#
# COMPACT_ATOMS: atom_id res chain seq x y z
N MET A 1 -15.59 -11.11 7.89
CA MET A 1 -15.00 -12.47 7.92
C MET A 1 -14.58 -12.90 9.32
N ARG A 2 -14.10 -11.97 10.18
CA ARG A 2 -13.67 -12.28 11.55
C ARG A 2 -14.64 -13.17 12.34
N SER A 3 -15.92 -12.80 12.41
CA SER A 3 -16.94 -13.57 13.12
C SER A 3 -16.98 -15.02 12.68
N ARG A 4 -17.11 -15.26 11.36
CA ARG A 4 -17.08 -16.60 10.76
C ARG A 4 -15.86 -17.43 11.18
N ILE A 5 -14.66 -16.83 11.18
CA ILE A 5 -13.43 -17.52 11.60
C ILE A 5 -13.46 -17.86 13.08
N VAL A 6 -13.85 -16.90 13.92
CA VAL A 6 -13.92 -17.08 15.38
C VAL A 6 -14.93 -18.19 15.72
N ASP A 7 -16.13 -18.14 15.14
CA ASP A 7 -17.18 -19.12 15.38
C ASP A 7 -16.72 -20.52 14.96
N TYR A 8 -16.09 -20.65 13.79
CA TYR A 8 -15.55 -21.92 13.30
C TYR A 8 -14.46 -22.48 14.23
N LEU A 9 -13.49 -21.66 14.66
CA LEU A 9 -12.40 -22.10 15.52
C LEU A 9 -12.86 -22.45 16.95
N ASN A 10 -13.84 -21.70 17.46
CA ASN A 10 -14.47 -21.99 18.75
C ASN A 10 -15.26 -23.31 18.69
N GLN A 11 -16.02 -23.55 17.61
CA GLN A 11 -16.72 -24.83 17.38
C GLN A 11 -15.74 -26.00 17.26
N LEU A 12 -14.63 -25.81 16.55
CA LEU A 12 -13.62 -26.85 16.34
C LEU A 12 -12.91 -27.25 17.64
N THR A 13 -12.67 -26.29 18.53
CA THR A 13 -11.90 -26.52 19.76
C THR A 13 -12.77 -26.70 21.01
N GLY A 14 -14.07 -26.45 20.93
CA GLY A 14 -14.96 -26.42 22.09
C GLY A 14 -14.62 -25.30 23.08
N THR A 15 -14.00 -24.21 22.62
CA THR A 15 -13.59 -23.08 23.45
C THR A 15 -14.22 -21.77 22.99
N SER A 16 -14.04 -20.69 23.75
CA SER A 16 -14.42 -19.32 23.38
C SER A 16 -13.20 -18.39 23.23
N ILE A 17 -11.98 -18.96 23.29
CA ILE A 17 -10.74 -18.18 23.37
C ILE A 17 -10.49 -17.37 22.10
N PHE A 18 -11.02 -17.79 20.95
CA PHE A 18 -10.75 -17.14 19.67
C PHE A 18 -11.40 -15.76 19.54
N HIS A 19 -12.36 -15.41 20.39
CA HIS A 19 -12.85 -14.02 20.50
C HIS A 19 -11.76 -13.04 20.90
N TRP A 20 -10.77 -13.51 21.68
CA TRP A 20 -9.63 -12.71 22.15
C TRP A 20 -8.41 -12.88 21.26
N VAL A 21 -8.22 -14.08 20.69
CA VAL A 21 -7.04 -14.39 19.85
C VAL A 21 -7.13 -13.76 18.47
N VAL A 22 -8.30 -13.76 17.83
CA VAL A 22 -8.49 -13.10 16.53
C VAL A 22 -8.76 -11.62 16.80
N PRO A 23 -7.80 -10.71 16.58
CA PRO A 23 -7.92 -9.34 17.04
C PRO A 23 -9.01 -8.59 16.29
N ASP A 24 -9.53 -7.53 16.91
CA ASP A 24 -10.36 -6.59 16.17
C ASP A 24 -9.53 -5.91 15.06
N PRO A 25 -10.05 -5.80 13.83
CA PRO A 25 -9.34 -5.18 12.72
C PRO A 25 -8.83 -3.76 13.01
N SER A 26 -9.56 -2.97 13.82
CA SER A 26 -9.13 -1.62 14.20
C SER A 26 -7.82 -1.60 14.99
N LEU A 27 -7.58 -2.62 15.82
CA LEU A 27 -6.36 -2.76 16.62
C LEU A 27 -5.16 -3.23 15.78
N LEU A 28 -5.40 -3.86 14.64
CA LEU A 28 -4.34 -4.34 13.76
C LEU A 28 -3.66 -3.22 12.96
N TYR A 29 -4.37 -2.13 12.63
CA TYR A 29 -3.79 -1.04 11.83
C TYR A 29 -2.57 -0.40 12.52
N PRO A 30 -2.61 0.02 13.79
CA PRO A 30 -1.44 0.56 14.48
C PRO A 30 -0.29 -0.45 14.56
N VAL A 31 -0.59 -1.74 14.76
CA VAL A 31 0.43 -2.80 14.81
C VAL A 31 1.15 -2.91 13.48
N VAL A 32 0.43 -2.90 12.36
CA VAL A 32 1.03 -2.93 11.01
C VAL A 32 1.90 -1.69 10.77
N VAL A 33 1.44 -0.51 11.18
CA VAL A 33 2.22 0.74 11.06
C VAL A 33 3.52 0.64 11.87
N ILE A 34 3.47 0.14 13.10
CA ILE A 34 4.64 -0.05 13.97
C ILE A 34 5.63 -1.04 13.34
N ILE A 35 5.14 -2.17 12.83
CA ILE A 35 5.99 -3.17 12.14
C ILE A 35 6.67 -2.55 10.91
N CYS A 36 5.92 -1.83 10.08
CA CYS A 36 6.45 -1.16 8.90
C CYS A 36 7.50 -0.10 9.27
N ALA A 37 7.21 0.74 10.27
CA ALA A 37 8.13 1.75 10.77
C ALA A 37 9.41 1.14 11.34
N PHE A 38 9.30 0.05 12.10
CA PHE A 38 10.45 -0.67 12.65
C PHE A 38 11.37 -1.20 11.55
N VAL A 39 10.80 -1.89 10.54
CA VAL A 39 11.57 -2.39 9.39
C VAL A 39 12.23 -1.26 8.61
N TYR A 40 11.49 -0.18 8.37
CA TYR A 40 11.99 1.02 7.69
C TYR A 40 13.18 1.64 8.44
N VAL A 41 13.06 1.91 9.74
CA VAL A 41 14.14 2.50 10.55
C VAL A 41 15.37 1.59 10.54
N LYS A 42 15.19 0.28 10.69
CA LYS A 42 16.29 -0.70 10.63
C LYS A 42 17.03 -0.64 9.28
N ARG A 43 16.31 -0.49 8.17
CA ARG A 43 16.91 -0.38 6.83
C ARG A 43 17.54 0.97 6.59
N CYS A 44 17.00 2.05 7.14
CA CYS A 44 17.65 3.37 7.09
C CYS A 44 19.05 3.29 7.72
N THR A 45 19.16 2.72 8.92
CA THR A 45 20.46 2.54 9.58
C THR A 45 21.39 1.63 8.77
N ALA A 46 20.87 0.54 8.18
CA ALA A 46 21.66 -0.34 7.30
C ALA A 46 22.11 0.33 5.98
N SER A 47 21.48 1.43 5.58
CA SER A 47 21.83 2.29 4.44
C SER A 47 22.67 3.51 4.83
N GLY A 48 23.18 3.55 6.08
CA GLY A 48 24.03 4.63 6.58
C GLY A 48 23.29 5.94 6.84
N LEU A 49 21.98 5.89 7.10
CA LEU A 49 21.19 7.04 7.54
C LEU A 49 21.13 7.08 9.07
N ASP A 50 21.10 8.29 9.63
CA ASP A 50 21.01 8.48 11.07
C ASP A 50 19.71 7.87 11.63
N ARG A 51 19.82 7.09 12.70
CA ARG A 51 18.69 6.36 13.29
C ARG A 51 17.63 7.31 13.85
N ARG A 52 18.03 8.41 14.48
CA ARG A 52 17.10 9.37 15.07
C ARG A 52 16.30 10.09 13.99
N ARG A 53 16.97 10.53 12.92
CA ARG A 53 16.31 11.12 11.75
C ARG A 53 15.42 10.11 11.02
N ALA A 54 15.82 8.85 10.93
CA ALA A 54 14.98 7.78 10.41
C ALA A 54 13.67 7.63 11.20
N ILE A 55 13.73 7.63 12.55
CA ILE A 55 12.52 7.57 13.40
C ILE A 55 11.61 8.76 13.13
N TYR A 56 12.13 9.98 13.12
CA TYR A 56 11.32 11.17 12.86
C TYR A 56 10.69 11.16 11.46
N SER A 57 11.43 10.68 10.46
CA SER A 57 10.92 10.53 9.09
C SER A 57 9.79 9.48 9.02
N ALA A 58 9.87 8.40 9.81
CA ALA A 58 8.83 7.37 9.90
C ALA A 58 7.56 7.91 10.58
N VAL A 59 7.72 8.74 11.63
CA VAL A 59 6.60 9.43 12.28
C VAL A 59 5.93 10.38 11.30
N ALA A 60 6.71 11.22 10.60
CA ALA A 60 6.18 12.16 9.60
C ALA A 60 5.44 11.42 8.47
N ALA A 61 5.98 10.31 7.99
CA ALA A 61 5.33 9.46 7.00
C ALA A 61 4.02 8.84 7.53
N SER A 62 3.99 8.39 8.78
CA SER A 62 2.79 7.81 9.40
C SER A 62 1.68 8.85 9.60
N VAL A 63 2.04 10.06 10.05
CA VAL A 63 1.11 11.20 10.15
C VAL A 63 0.59 11.59 8.77
N GLY A 64 1.49 11.65 7.79
CA GLY A 64 1.13 11.88 6.39
C GLY A 64 0.15 10.83 5.87
N ALA A 65 0.35 9.55 6.19
CA ALA A 65 -0.55 8.46 5.83
C ALA A 65 -1.97 8.67 6.40
N ALA A 66 -2.06 8.99 7.69
CA ALA A 66 -3.33 9.23 8.36
C ALA A 66 -4.09 10.39 7.73
N ILE A 67 -3.43 11.54 7.57
CA ILE A 67 -4.00 12.74 6.95
C ILE A 67 -4.39 12.46 5.49
N GLY A 68 -3.46 11.92 4.71
CA GLY A 68 -3.66 11.65 3.29
C GLY A 68 -4.81 10.66 3.05
N SER A 69 -4.90 9.59 3.82
CA SER A 69 -5.98 8.60 3.70
C SER A 69 -7.38 9.21 3.91
N ARG A 70 -7.48 10.17 4.85
CA ARG A 70 -8.73 10.83 5.22
C ARG A 70 -9.10 11.93 4.23
N LEU A 71 -8.15 12.76 3.83
CA LEU A 71 -8.37 13.80 2.82
C LEU A 71 -8.80 13.19 1.48
N PHE A 72 -8.20 12.07 1.09
CA PHE A 72 -8.56 11.39 -0.15
C PHE A 72 -9.96 10.77 -0.09
N PHE A 73 -10.33 10.20 1.06
CA PHE A 73 -11.69 9.74 1.30
C PHE A 73 -12.69 10.89 1.19
N ALA A 74 -12.38 12.03 1.82
CA ALA A 74 -13.20 13.23 1.77
C ALA A 74 -13.34 13.79 0.35
N ALA A 75 -12.27 13.77 -0.44
CA ALA A 75 -12.29 14.20 -1.84
C ALA A 75 -13.21 13.33 -2.71
N GLN A 76 -13.23 12.01 -2.49
CA GLN A 76 -14.13 11.12 -3.24
C GLN A 76 -15.60 11.23 -2.82
N HIS A 77 -15.87 11.74 -1.63
CA HIS A 77 -17.22 11.92 -1.10
C HIS A 77 -17.53 13.42 -0.86
N ALA A 78 -16.95 14.30 -1.67
CA ALA A 78 -16.96 15.74 -1.43
C ALA A 78 -18.37 16.31 -1.19
N GLU A 79 -19.37 15.83 -1.94
CA GLU A 79 -20.78 16.24 -1.79
C GLU A 79 -21.32 16.00 -0.38
N SER A 80 -21.01 14.85 0.23
CA SER A 80 -21.44 14.53 1.61
C SER A 80 -20.79 15.45 2.65
N TYR A 81 -19.54 15.86 2.44
CA TYR A 81 -18.79 16.69 3.37
C TYR A 81 -19.08 18.19 3.24
N ILE A 82 -19.48 18.66 2.06
CA ILE A 82 -19.97 20.05 1.89
C ILE A 82 -21.19 20.30 2.78
N LEU A 83 -22.08 19.31 2.88
CA LEU A 83 -23.30 19.40 3.68
C LEU A 83 -23.03 19.20 5.18
N ARG A 84 -22.01 18.41 5.54
CA ARG A 84 -21.68 18.06 6.92
C ARG A 84 -20.16 18.04 7.16
N PRO A 85 -19.51 19.22 7.24
CA PRO A 85 -18.05 19.30 7.32
C PRO A 85 -17.47 18.65 8.59
N LEU A 86 -18.23 18.61 9.68
CA LEU A 86 -17.82 17.94 10.92
C LEU A 86 -17.69 16.42 10.79
N ASP A 87 -18.32 15.80 9.79
CA ASP A 87 -18.17 14.37 9.54
C ASP A 87 -16.72 14.00 9.17
N LEU A 88 -15.89 14.98 8.78
CA LEU A 88 -14.46 14.75 8.54
C LEU A 88 -13.75 14.24 9.80
N LEU A 89 -14.22 14.66 10.98
CA LEU A 89 -13.73 14.24 12.29
C LEU A 89 -14.34 12.90 12.75
N ALA A 90 -15.38 12.41 12.08
CA ALA A 90 -15.99 11.14 12.43
C ALA A 90 -15.00 9.97 12.24
N PRO A 91 -15.04 8.95 13.10
CA PRO A 91 -14.24 7.74 12.91
C PRO A 91 -14.68 6.98 11.66
N GLY A 92 -13.73 6.37 10.96
CA GLY A 92 -13.96 5.60 9.72
C GLY A 92 -13.56 6.35 8.45
N GLY A 93 -13.79 5.74 7.27
CA GLY A 93 -13.56 6.34 5.95
C GLY A 93 -12.10 6.65 5.61
N THR A 94 -11.36 5.66 5.12
CA THR A 94 -9.98 5.81 4.65
C THR A 94 -9.79 5.18 3.28
N ILE A 95 -8.91 5.74 2.46
CA ILE A 95 -8.57 5.19 1.14
C ILE A 95 -7.08 4.89 1.07
N SER A 96 -6.71 3.69 0.63
CA SER A 96 -5.32 3.22 0.62
C SER A 96 -4.39 4.11 -0.23
N TRP A 97 -4.87 4.59 -1.39
CA TRP A 97 -4.08 5.48 -2.25
C TRP A 97 -3.76 6.81 -1.57
N GLY A 98 -4.71 7.36 -0.81
CA GLY A 98 -4.47 8.54 0.04
C GLY A 98 -3.39 8.28 1.09
N ALA A 99 -3.40 7.10 1.70
CA ALA A 99 -2.36 6.70 2.65
C ALA A 99 -0.98 6.63 1.98
N TYR A 100 -0.85 5.98 0.82
CA TYR A 100 0.44 5.86 0.11
C TYR A 100 0.99 7.22 -0.31
N LEU A 101 0.15 8.09 -0.86
CA LEU A 101 0.57 9.44 -1.22
C LEU A 101 0.95 10.25 0.03
N GLY A 102 0.16 10.14 1.09
CA GLY A 102 0.42 10.75 2.39
C GLY A 102 1.76 10.34 3.01
N VAL A 103 2.10 9.05 2.97
CA VAL A 103 3.41 8.52 3.40
C VAL A 103 4.55 9.22 2.67
N VAL A 104 4.46 9.28 1.34
CA VAL A 104 5.49 9.88 0.48
C VAL A 104 5.60 11.38 0.77
N LEU A 105 4.48 12.10 0.82
CA LEU A 105 4.48 13.55 1.09
C LEU A 105 4.98 13.89 2.49
N GLY A 106 4.58 13.14 3.52
CA GLY A 106 5.06 13.31 4.88
C GLY A 106 6.58 13.11 4.98
N LEU A 107 7.09 12.06 4.32
CA LEU A 107 8.52 11.79 4.25
C LEU A 107 9.31 12.89 3.51
N LEU A 108 8.80 13.32 2.36
CA LEU A 108 9.40 14.38 1.56
C LEU A 108 9.43 15.71 2.30
N THR A 109 8.34 16.04 3.00
CA THR A 109 8.24 17.27 3.80
C THR A 109 9.28 17.25 4.92
N TYR A 110 9.38 16.16 5.67
CA TYR A 110 10.38 16.02 6.73
C TYR A 110 11.82 16.14 6.20
N THR A 111 12.15 15.39 5.14
CA THR A 111 13.52 15.37 4.60
C THR A 111 13.92 16.73 4.03
N ARG A 112 13.00 17.46 3.38
CA ARG A 112 13.24 18.81 2.89
C ARG A 112 13.48 19.81 4.02
N ILE A 113 12.64 19.81 5.06
CA ILE A 113 12.82 20.69 6.23
C ILE A 113 14.16 20.44 6.93
N ARG A 114 14.65 19.20 6.88
CA ARG A 114 15.91 18.79 7.52
C ARG A 114 17.13 18.83 6.59
N ASN A 115 17.00 19.30 5.35
CA ASN A 115 18.06 19.31 4.34
C ASN A 115 18.73 17.93 4.16
N GLU A 116 17.91 16.89 4.15
CA GLU A 116 18.31 15.50 3.93
C GLU A 116 18.10 15.07 2.48
N SER A 117 18.87 14.07 2.01
CA SER A 117 18.64 13.48 0.68
C SER A 117 17.33 12.69 0.66
N SER A 118 16.24 13.31 0.18
CA SER A 118 14.92 12.69 0.08
C SER A 118 14.95 11.35 -0.67
N PHE A 119 15.77 11.22 -1.71
CA PHE A 119 15.86 10.00 -2.50
C PHE A 119 16.42 8.81 -1.71
N ARG A 120 17.40 9.03 -0.81
CA ARG A 120 17.92 7.94 0.04
C ARG A 120 16.84 7.40 0.97
N TYR A 121 16.00 8.27 1.54
CA TYR A 121 14.89 7.85 2.39
C TYR A 121 13.77 7.20 1.57
N LEU A 122 13.47 7.71 0.36
CA LEU A 122 12.51 7.10 -0.57
C LEU A 122 12.95 5.70 -1.02
N ASP A 123 14.23 5.46 -1.27
CA ASP A 123 14.71 4.13 -1.63
C ASP A 123 14.54 3.12 -0.50
N VAL A 124 14.83 3.54 0.73
CA VAL A 124 14.57 2.71 1.90
C VAL A 124 13.07 2.47 2.05
N LEU A 125 12.23 3.50 1.87
CA LEU A 125 10.78 3.36 1.88
C LEU A 125 10.32 2.35 0.83
N GLY A 126 10.71 2.52 -0.44
CA GLY A 126 10.37 1.62 -1.53
C GLY A 126 10.80 0.17 -1.29
N SER A 127 11.88 -0.04 -0.54
CA SER A 127 12.33 -1.37 -0.16
C SER A 127 11.30 -2.12 0.73
N CYS A 128 10.56 -1.41 1.57
CA CYS A 128 9.66 -1.99 2.57
C CYS A 128 8.19 -1.59 2.42
N LEU A 129 7.84 -0.71 1.49
CA LEU A 129 6.48 -0.20 1.33
C LEU A 129 5.47 -1.31 1.00
N ALA A 130 5.91 -2.37 0.31
CA ALA A 130 5.13 -3.58 0.02
C ALA A 130 4.68 -4.37 1.27
N LEU A 131 5.35 -4.16 2.42
CA LEU A 131 4.98 -4.79 3.68
C LEU A 131 3.61 -4.30 4.20
N GLY A 132 3.28 -3.04 3.91
CA GLY A 132 1.98 -2.45 4.25
C GLY A 132 0.82 -3.19 3.58
N PRO A 133 0.77 -3.29 2.24
CA PRO A 133 -0.20 -4.12 1.54
C PRO A 133 -0.21 -5.59 1.99
N PHE A 134 0.96 -6.21 2.23
CA PHE A 134 1.02 -7.60 2.68
C PHE A 134 0.22 -7.80 3.98
N LEU A 135 0.51 -7.02 5.02
CA LEU A 135 -0.12 -7.17 6.34
C LEU A 135 -1.51 -6.53 6.39
N GLY A 136 -1.65 -5.33 5.84
CA GLY A 136 -2.88 -4.55 5.89
C GLY A 136 -4.05 -5.21 5.19
N ARG A 137 -3.81 -6.02 4.14
CA ARG A 137 -4.89 -6.71 3.43
C ARG A 137 -5.52 -7.85 4.22
N TRP A 138 -4.84 -8.39 5.24
CA TRP A 138 -5.47 -9.30 6.20
C TRP A 138 -6.50 -8.59 7.08
N ILE A 139 -6.23 -7.33 7.42
CA ILE A 139 -7.18 -6.50 8.16
C ILE A 139 -8.44 -6.31 7.31
N CYS A 140 -8.26 -5.99 6.03
CA CYS A 140 -9.38 -5.85 5.11
C CYS A 140 -10.16 -7.16 4.92
N PHE A 141 -9.44 -8.27 4.80
CA PHE A 141 -10.07 -9.59 4.73
C PHE A 141 -10.96 -9.88 5.94
N LEU A 142 -10.49 -9.56 7.15
CA LEU A 142 -11.26 -9.73 8.39
C LEU A 142 -12.51 -8.84 8.44
N ASN A 143 -12.38 -7.58 8.02
CA ASN A 143 -13.48 -6.61 7.89
C ASN A 143 -14.50 -7.03 6.83
N GLY A 144 -14.02 -7.54 5.70
CA GLY A 144 -14.82 -7.77 4.50
C GLY A 144 -14.96 -6.53 3.62
N ASP A 145 -14.12 -5.51 3.77
CA ASP A 145 -13.98 -4.43 2.79
C ASP A 145 -13.04 -4.87 1.65
N ASP A 146 -13.07 -4.15 0.53
CA ASP A 146 -12.26 -4.43 -0.68
C ASP A 146 -12.42 -5.87 -1.23
N TYR A 147 -13.63 -6.42 -1.13
CA TYR A 147 -13.96 -7.76 -1.63
C TYR A 147 -13.94 -7.83 -3.16
N GLY A 148 -13.86 -9.06 -3.68
CA GLY A 148 -13.77 -9.31 -5.11
C GLY A 148 -15.13 -9.42 -5.80
N LYS A 149 -15.10 -9.48 -7.13
CA LYS A 149 -16.28 -9.78 -7.95
C LYS A 149 -16.80 -11.20 -7.69
N ILE A 150 -18.07 -11.40 -8.02
CA ILE A 150 -18.72 -12.72 -8.01
C ILE A 150 -17.93 -13.68 -8.91
N THR A 151 -17.78 -14.92 -8.45
CA THR A 151 -16.98 -15.91 -9.12
C THR A 151 -17.41 -17.34 -8.77
N ASP A 152 -17.09 -18.26 -9.67
CA ASP A 152 -17.33 -19.70 -9.52
C ASP A 152 -16.03 -20.49 -9.31
N VAL A 153 -14.88 -19.81 -9.14
CA VAL A 153 -13.61 -20.51 -8.89
C VAL A 153 -13.65 -21.27 -7.56
N PRO A 154 -12.98 -22.43 -7.44
CA PRO A 154 -13.13 -23.31 -6.28
C PRO A 154 -12.55 -22.75 -4.97
N TRP A 155 -11.71 -21.71 -5.04
CA TRP A 155 -11.20 -20.98 -3.88
C TRP A 155 -11.95 -19.66 -3.61
N GLY A 156 -13.11 -19.46 -4.24
CA GLY A 156 -14.02 -18.38 -3.93
C GLY A 156 -14.48 -18.45 -2.48
N ILE A 157 -14.76 -17.29 -1.89
CA ILE A 157 -15.18 -17.19 -0.49
C ILE A 157 -16.55 -16.53 -0.40
N GLN A 158 -17.22 -16.79 0.71
CA GLN A 158 -18.47 -16.11 1.06
C GLN A 158 -18.31 -15.42 2.41
N TYR A 159 -18.99 -14.29 2.57
CA TYR A 159 -18.97 -13.55 3.82
C TYR A 159 -20.28 -13.76 4.59
N PRO A 160 -20.24 -13.83 5.93
CA PRO A 160 -21.43 -14.07 6.74
C PRO A 160 -22.42 -12.89 6.69
N ALA A 161 -23.67 -13.17 7.05
CA ALA A 161 -24.68 -12.14 7.29
C ALA A 161 -24.14 -11.01 8.19
N GLY A 162 -24.54 -9.77 7.88
CA GLY A 162 -24.07 -8.55 8.57
C GLY A 162 -22.70 -8.02 8.11
N SER A 163 -22.04 -8.69 7.16
CA SER A 163 -20.82 -8.16 6.52
C SER A 163 -21.13 -7.15 5.40
N ILE A 164 -20.14 -6.33 5.05
CA ILE A 164 -20.21 -5.38 3.92
C ILE A 164 -20.65 -6.05 2.61
N PRO A 165 -19.98 -7.12 2.12
CA PRO A 165 -20.37 -7.81 0.89
C PRO A 165 -21.74 -8.48 0.97
N PHE A 166 -22.15 -8.95 2.16
CA PHE A 166 -23.50 -9.47 2.33
C PHE A 166 -24.54 -8.37 2.13
N ALA A 167 -24.36 -7.23 2.79
CA ALA A 167 -25.28 -6.10 2.67
C ALA A 167 -25.36 -5.58 1.22
N ALA A 168 -24.22 -5.49 0.53
CA ALA A 168 -24.17 -5.11 -0.88
C ALA A 168 -24.95 -6.09 -1.76
N HIS A 169 -24.68 -7.40 -1.64
CA HIS A 169 -25.36 -8.41 -2.46
C HIS A 169 -26.86 -8.56 -2.14
N VAL A 170 -27.30 -8.28 -0.91
CA VAL A 170 -28.73 -8.20 -0.60
C VAL A 170 -29.37 -7.01 -1.30
N ASN A 171 -28.73 -5.83 -1.25
CA ASN A 171 -29.21 -4.63 -1.91
C ASN A 171 -29.30 -4.80 -3.43
N ASP A 172 -28.36 -5.53 -4.01
CA ASP A 172 -28.30 -5.80 -5.46
C ASP A 172 -29.23 -6.96 -5.88
N GLY A 173 -29.97 -7.57 -4.94
CA GLY A 173 -30.89 -8.68 -5.21
C GLY A 173 -30.20 -10.01 -5.56
N LEU A 174 -28.89 -10.12 -5.32
CA LEU A 174 -28.09 -11.30 -5.62
C LEU A 174 -28.27 -12.43 -4.61
N VAL A 175 -28.60 -12.09 -3.36
CA VAL A 175 -28.93 -13.04 -2.29
C VAL A 175 -30.14 -12.56 -1.49
N GLY A 176 -30.96 -13.48 -0.99
CA GLY A 176 -32.12 -13.12 -0.15
C GLY A 176 -31.69 -12.65 1.25
N TYR A 177 -32.51 -11.79 1.88
CA TYR A 177 -32.25 -11.29 3.25
C TYR A 177 -32.08 -12.40 4.29
N ASN A 178 -32.75 -13.54 4.11
CA ASN A 178 -32.66 -14.71 5.00
C ASN A 178 -31.45 -15.61 4.70
N SER A 179 -30.59 -15.25 3.74
CA SER A 179 -29.41 -16.04 3.41
C SER A 179 -28.37 -15.94 4.53
N ALA A 180 -27.70 -17.05 4.85
CA ALA A 180 -26.63 -17.04 5.86
C ALA A 180 -25.34 -16.34 5.36
N TYR A 181 -25.16 -16.28 4.03
CA TYR A 181 -23.92 -15.85 3.40
C TYR A 181 -24.16 -14.99 2.15
N SER A 182 -23.15 -14.21 1.79
CA SER A 182 -23.07 -13.47 0.53
C SER A 182 -22.93 -14.42 -0.67
N ALA A 183 -23.11 -13.89 -1.88
CA ALA A 183 -22.63 -14.57 -3.09
C ALA A 183 -21.14 -14.90 -2.98
N THR A 184 -20.70 -15.93 -3.70
CA THR A 184 -19.30 -16.35 -3.75
C THR A 184 -18.49 -15.33 -4.53
N VAL A 185 -17.43 -14.82 -3.91
CA VAL A 185 -16.57 -13.78 -4.47
C VAL A 185 -15.10 -14.19 -4.46
N HIS A 186 -14.32 -13.57 -5.35
CA HIS A 186 -12.87 -13.67 -5.28
C HIS A 186 -12.36 -13.13 -3.93
N PRO A 187 -11.45 -13.84 -3.23
CA PRO A 187 -10.77 -13.31 -2.05
C PRO A 187 -9.68 -12.30 -2.46
N ASN A 188 -10.07 -11.21 -3.11
CA ASN A 188 -9.17 -10.22 -3.70
C ASN A 188 -8.17 -9.65 -2.68
N GLN A 189 -8.57 -9.50 -1.42
CA GLN A 189 -7.68 -9.07 -0.34
C GLN A 189 -6.52 -10.04 -0.14
N LEU A 190 -6.73 -11.35 -0.25
CA LEU A 190 -5.67 -12.35 -0.16
C LEU A 190 -4.75 -12.30 -1.38
N TYR A 191 -5.28 -12.06 -2.58
CA TYR A 191 -4.46 -11.84 -3.77
C TYR A 191 -3.55 -10.61 -3.60
N LEU A 192 -4.10 -9.53 -3.06
CA LEU A 192 -3.36 -8.30 -2.78
C LEU A 192 -2.32 -8.47 -1.67
N SER A 193 -2.63 -9.24 -0.64
CA SER A 193 -1.67 -9.61 0.40
C SER A 193 -0.51 -10.40 -0.20
N LEU A 194 -0.81 -11.44 -0.99
CA LEU A 194 0.20 -12.27 -1.63
C LEU A 194 1.09 -11.44 -2.57
N ASN A 195 0.50 -10.53 -3.34
CA ASN A 195 1.26 -9.57 -4.16
C ASN A 195 2.18 -8.70 -3.32
N GLY A 196 1.70 -8.18 -2.17
CA GLY A 196 2.52 -7.46 -1.21
C GLY A 196 3.71 -8.27 -0.71
N LEU A 197 3.53 -9.56 -0.42
CA LEU A 197 4.60 -10.46 0.01
C LEU A 197 5.65 -10.66 -1.10
N VAL A 198 5.19 -11.00 -2.31
CA VAL A 198 6.06 -11.21 -3.47
C VAL A 198 6.88 -9.96 -3.77
N LEU A 199 6.21 -8.79 -3.81
CA LEU A 199 6.88 -7.51 -4.01
C LEU A 199 7.84 -7.18 -2.87
N TYR A 200 7.50 -7.44 -1.62
CA TYR A 200 8.40 -7.20 -0.49
C TYR A 200 9.69 -8.01 -0.61
N ILE A 201 9.59 -9.29 -0.97
CA ILE A 201 10.76 -10.16 -1.20
C ILE A 201 11.59 -9.63 -2.37
N LEU A 202 10.96 -9.26 -3.48
CA LEU A 202 11.64 -8.71 -4.65
C LEU A 202 12.34 -7.38 -4.33
N MET A 203 11.67 -6.49 -3.59
CA MET A 203 12.22 -5.20 -3.19
C MET A 203 13.37 -5.30 -2.21
N ILE A 204 13.46 -6.37 -1.40
CA ILE A 204 14.67 -6.67 -0.64
C ILE A 204 15.86 -6.93 -1.58
N ARG A 205 15.65 -7.68 -2.67
CA ARG A 205 16.70 -7.99 -3.64
C ARG A 205 17.14 -6.73 -4.40
N VAL A 206 16.18 -5.92 -4.86
CA VAL A 206 16.45 -4.64 -5.53
C VAL A 206 17.20 -3.70 -4.60
N TRP A 207 16.73 -3.52 -3.36
CA TRP A 207 17.39 -2.68 -2.37
C TRP A 207 18.82 -3.15 -2.09
N LYS A 208 19.06 -4.45 -1.84
CA LYS A 208 20.43 -4.93 -1.59
C LYS A 208 21.38 -4.63 -2.76
N LYS A 209 20.88 -4.70 -4.00
CA LYS A 209 21.66 -4.39 -5.21
C LYS A 209 21.88 -2.89 -5.43
N TYR A 210 20.86 -2.07 -5.14
CA TYR A 210 20.82 -0.65 -5.51
C TYR A 210 20.74 0.32 -4.32
N ARG A 211 21.00 -0.11 -3.08
CA ARG A 211 20.85 0.74 -1.86
C ARG A 211 21.71 2.01 -1.82
N PHE A 212 22.67 2.14 -2.72
CA PHE A 212 23.51 3.34 -2.89
C PHE A 212 23.24 4.09 -4.21
N HIS A 213 22.14 3.75 -4.89
CA HIS A 213 21.71 4.37 -6.13
C HIS A 213 20.41 5.13 -5.87
N GLU A 214 20.53 6.45 -5.71
CA GLU A 214 19.42 7.30 -5.30
C GLU A 214 18.21 7.23 -6.27
N GLY A 215 17.05 6.95 -5.70
CA GLY A 215 15.73 6.87 -6.33
C GLY A 215 15.43 5.57 -7.08
N VAL A 216 16.43 4.70 -7.31
CA VAL A 216 16.25 3.51 -8.14
C VAL A 216 15.32 2.49 -7.48
N THR A 217 15.48 2.25 -6.18
CA THR A 217 14.65 1.27 -5.45
C THR A 217 13.21 1.74 -5.37
N PHE A 218 12.99 3.03 -5.11
CA PHE A 218 11.65 3.61 -5.10
C PHE A 218 10.99 3.56 -6.48
N GLY A 219 11.75 3.89 -7.55
CA GLY A 219 11.26 3.80 -8.93
C GLY A 219 10.80 2.39 -9.30
N PHE A 220 11.59 1.36 -8.94
CA PHE A 220 11.19 -0.04 -9.13
C PHE A 220 9.93 -0.41 -8.36
N TYR A 221 9.81 0.04 -7.11
CA TYR A 221 8.59 -0.20 -6.33
C TYR A 221 7.37 0.40 -7.03
N CYS A 222 7.42 1.68 -7.42
CA CYS A 222 6.31 2.36 -8.11
C CYS A 222 5.91 1.65 -9.40
N LEU A 223 6.92 1.22 -10.19
CA LEU A 223 6.70 0.47 -11.43
C LEU A 223 6.00 -0.87 -11.18
N LEU A 224 6.58 -1.71 -10.33
CA LEU A 224 6.12 -3.09 -10.12
C LEU A 224 4.81 -3.15 -9.32
N TYR A 225 4.67 -2.29 -8.30
CA TYR A 225 3.43 -2.17 -7.56
C TYR A 225 2.32 -1.62 -8.45
N GLY A 226 2.58 -0.59 -9.26
CA GLY A 226 1.60 -0.06 -10.20
C GLY A 226 1.11 -1.10 -11.20
N ILE A 227 2.01 -1.85 -11.84
CA ILE A 227 1.63 -2.91 -12.79
C ILE A 227 0.80 -4.01 -12.09
N SER A 228 1.31 -4.57 -10.99
CA SER A 228 0.62 -5.66 -10.30
C SER A 228 -0.71 -5.23 -9.69
N ARG A 229 -0.80 -4.01 -9.13
CA ARG A 229 -2.03 -3.45 -8.58
C ARG A 229 -3.08 -3.23 -9.66
N PHE A 230 -2.69 -2.74 -10.84
CA PHE A 230 -3.59 -2.59 -11.98
C PHE A 230 -4.21 -3.93 -12.38
N MET A 231 -3.39 -4.99 -12.46
CA MET A 231 -3.87 -6.33 -12.85
C MET A 231 -4.80 -6.94 -11.80
N LEU A 232 -4.50 -6.76 -10.51
CA LEU A 232 -5.33 -7.33 -9.44
C LEU A 232 -6.69 -6.64 -9.32
N GLU A 233 -6.79 -5.38 -9.74
CA GLU A 233 -8.03 -4.64 -9.63
C GLU A 233 -9.12 -5.10 -10.60
N PHE A 234 -8.79 -5.93 -11.60
CA PHE A 234 -9.80 -6.61 -12.42
C PHE A 234 -10.66 -7.58 -11.61
N PHE A 235 -10.13 -8.13 -10.51
CA PHE A 235 -10.84 -9.05 -9.61
C PHE A 235 -11.62 -8.33 -8.52
N ARG A 236 -11.40 -7.03 -8.31
CA ARG A 236 -12.06 -6.27 -7.25
C ARG A 236 -13.46 -5.84 -7.68
N ASP A 237 -14.41 -5.92 -6.76
CA ASP A 237 -15.72 -5.31 -6.93
C ASP A 237 -15.65 -3.82 -6.57
N GLU A 238 -15.14 -3.02 -7.50
CA GLU A 238 -15.07 -1.55 -7.39
C GLU A 238 -15.77 -0.91 -8.59
N PRO A 239 -16.60 0.13 -8.36
CA PRO A 239 -17.24 0.86 -9.45
C PRO A 239 -16.23 1.47 -10.43
N SER A 240 -16.65 1.65 -11.67
CA SER A 240 -15.88 2.37 -12.69
C SER A 240 -15.59 3.82 -12.27
N SER A 241 -14.44 4.34 -12.71
CA SER A 241 -14.06 5.73 -12.49
C SER A 241 -14.90 6.67 -13.33
N ALA A 242 -15.19 7.85 -12.79
CA ALA A 242 -15.81 8.95 -13.53
C ALA A 242 -14.91 9.50 -14.66
N LEU A 243 -13.58 9.32 -14.58
CA LEU A 243 -12.64 9.85 -15.56
C LEU A 243 -12.52 8.97 -16.81
N ILE A 244 -12.38 7.65 -16.62
CA ILE A 244 -12.29 6.66 -17.70
C ILE A 244 -13.28 5.54 -17.36
N PRO A 245 -14.45 5.49 -18.01
CA PRO A 245 -15.54 4.56 -17.63
C PRO A 245 -15.17 3.07 -17.67
N GLN A 246 -14.10 2.71 -18.38
CA GLN A 246 -13.61 1.34 -18.53
C GLN A 246 -12.66 0.91 -17.40
N LEU A 247 -12.16 1.87 -16.61
CA LEU A 247 -11.19 1.64 -15.55
C LEU A 247 -11.74 2.15 -14.22
N ASN A 248 -11.46 1.46 -13.11
CA ASN A 248 -11.76 2.02 -11.79
C ASN A 248 -10.68 3.03 -11.35
N SER A 249 -10.99 3.81 -10.33
CA SER A 249 -10.10 4.87 -9.83
C SER A 249 -8.75 4.30 -9.39
N SER A 250 -8.76 3.14 -8.74
CA SER A 250 -7.55 2.44 -8.31
C SER A 250 -6.64 2.04 -9.48
N GLN A 251 -7.18 1.68 -10.65
CA GLN A 251 -6.41 1.38 -11.86
C GLN A 251 -5.72 2.63 -12.43
N LEU A 252 -6.39 3.79 -12.40
CA LEU A 252 -5.78 5.05 -12.86
C LEU A 252 -4.58 5.44 -12.00
N PHE A 253 -4.69 5.35 -10.67
CA PHE A 253 -3.56 5.58 -9.77
C PHE A 253 -2.44 4.56 -9.97
N SER A 254 -2.79 3.31 -10.26
CA SER A 254 -1.83 2.24 -10.56
C SER A 254 -1.02 2.55 -11.82
N LEU A 255 -1.67 3.02 -12.89
CA LEU A 255 -1.01 3.45 -14.13
C LEU A 255 -0.13 4.68 -13.90
N ALA A 256 -0.61 5.67 -13.15
CA ALA A 256 0.16 6.87 -12.83
C ALA A 256 1.43 6.52 -12.04
N ALA A 257 1.32 5.64 -11.03
CA ALA A 257 2.47 5.16 -10.26
C ALA A 257 3.45 4.36 -11.15
N ALA A 258 2.93 3.47 -12.00
CA ALA A 258 3.76 2.68 -12.91
C ALA A 258 4.52 3.56 -13.90
N GLY A 259 3.83 4.51 -14.54
CA GLY A 259 4.40 5.45 -15.48
C GLY A 259 5.45 6.35 -14.84
N ALA A 260 5.16 6.92 -13.66
CA ALA A 260 6.13 7.73 -12.92
C ALA A 260 7.39 6.94 -12.56
N GLY A 261 7.24 5.68 -12.11
CA GLY A 261 8.37 4.78 -11.84
C GLY A 261 9.19 4.48 -13.09
N ALA A 262 8.55 4.15 -14.21
CA ALA A 262 9.23 3.88 -15.48
C ALA A 262 10.00 5.09 -16.00
N LEU A 263 9.36 6.27 -16.05
CA LEU A 263 10.00 7.51 -16.52
C LEU A 263 11.21 7.88 -15.66
N PHE A 264 11.09 7.74 -14.34
CA PHE A 264 12.19 7.99 -13.41
C PHE A 264 13.37 7.04 -13.67
N LEU A 265 13.11 5.75 -13.83
CA LEU A 265 14.16 4.75 -14.09
C LEU A 265 14.84 4.96 -15.46
N ILE A 266 14.08 5.28 -16.51
CA ILE A 266 14.61 5.59 -17.85
C ILE A 266 15.50 6.83 -17.80
N HIS A 267 15.03 7.89 -17.13
CA HIS A 267 15.82 9.11 -16.96
C HIS A 267 17.13 8.81 -16.21
N HIS A 268 17.06 8.08 -15.09
CA HIS A 268 18.24 7.70 -14.31
C HIS A 268 19.27 6.90 -15.12
N TYR A 269 18.81 5.95 -15.94
CA TYR A 269 19.68 5.15 -16.80
C TYR A 269 20.39 5.99 -17.87
N ARG A 270 19.67 6.91 -18.51
CA ARG A 270 20.21 7.79 -19.55
C ARG A 270 21.27 8.74 -18.98
N THR A 271 21.02 9.36 -17.83
CA THR A 271 21.96 10.30 -17.21
C THR A 271 23.27 9.62 -16.81
N ARG A 272 23.21 8.38 -16.28
CA ARG A 272 24.44 7.61 -15.99
C ARG A 272 25.19 7.17 -17.23
N SER A 273 24.48 6.72 -18.26
CA SER A 273 25.10 6.32 -19.53
C SER A 273 25.81 7.52 -20.18
N TYR A 274 25.20 8.70 -20.12
CA TYR A 274 25.79 9.94 -20.63
C TYR A 274 27.06 10.35 -19.85
N VAL A 275 27.03 10.30 -18.52
CA VAL A 275 28.20 10.59 -17.68
C VAL A 275 29.32 9.58 -17.90
N ALA A 276 29.01 8.29 -18.10
CA ALA A 276 30.00 7.27 -18.43
C ALA A 276 30.67 7.52 -19.80
N ILE A 277 29.91 7.95 -20.80
CA ILE A 277 30.41 8.26 -22.15
C ILE A 277 31.24 9.56 -22.17
N THR A 278 30.90 10.53 -21.33
CA THR A 278 31.55 11.87 -21.33
C THR A 278 32.67 12.04 -20.30
N GLY A 279 32.87 11.06 -19.40
CA GLY A 279 33.71 11.18 -18.20
C GLY A 279 35.10 10.53 -18.22
N GLU A 280 35.56 9.93 -19.32
CA GLU A 280 36.91 9.31 -19.43
C GLU A 280 37.93 10.14 -20.24
N GLY A 281 37.73 11.46 -20.37
CA GLY A 281 38.59 12.33 -21.18
C GLY A 281 39.61 13.21 -20.45
N THR A 282 39.66 13.24 -19.11
CA THR A 282 40.50 14.22 -18.38
C THR A 282 41.20 13.62 -17.16
N ASN A 283 41.98 12.56 -17.36
CA ASN A 283 42.93 12.11 -16.35
C ASN A 283 44.24 11.60 -16.98
N THR A 284 44.93 12.48 -17.69
CA THR A 284 46.37 12.36 -17.98
C THR A 284 47.02 13.72 -17.77
N MET A 285 48.25 13.72 -17.25
CA MET A 285 49.07 14.86 -16.83
C MET A 285 48.99 15.24 -15.33
N ARG A 286 49.23 14.25 -14.46
CA ARG A 286 50.07 14.47 -13.29
C ARG A 286 51.38 13.72 -13.51
N GLY A 287 52.40 14.46 -13.86
CA GLY A 287 53.76 13.97 -14.03
C GLY A 287 54.65 15.14 -14.35
N GLU A 288 54.96 15.94 -13.33
CA GLU A 288 56.18 16.74 -13.23
C GLU A 288 56.20 17.41 -11.84
N THR A 289 57.08 16.90 -10.98
CA THR A 289 57.71 17.68 -9.91
C THR A 289 59.22 17.53 -10.10
N PRO A 290 60.00 18.62 -9.95
CA PRO A 290 61.44 18.65 -10.20
C PRO A 290 62.26 17.82 -9.21
#